data_AF-A0A6C0JF25-F1
#
_entry.id   AF-A0A6C0JF25-F1
#
_cell.length_a   1.000
_cell.length_b   1.000
_cell.length_c   1.000
_cell.angle_alpha   90.00
_cell.angle_beta   90.00
_cell.angle_gamma   90.00
#
_symmetry.space_group_name_H-M   'P 1'
#
loop_
_entity.id
_entity.type
_entity.pdbx_description
1 polymer ?
#
loop_
_entity_poly.entity_id
_entity_poly.type
_entity_poly.pdbx_seq_one_letter_code
_entity_poly.pdbx_strand_id
1 'polypeptide(L)'
;MDTKQVRDEGLDKFYTKPEIVKMCISRIKDWSVWDLVIEPSAGSGNFFEQIPNTNKYGLDIKPECDTIHKMDFFEYTPPISGKMLVIGNPPFGKNSTLAVKFFNHAAQWAECIAFVIPRTFRRVSIQNQLDLSFHLVHDEDIPIKPCSFVPNMSVKCCFQVWEKQDTKRECVQLPTTHADWDFLPFGPKDDKNQPTPPDGADFALLAYGGKCGRIETTGLEKLRPKSWHWIKSNINVDTLKQRFETLDYSISEDTARQNSIGKSDLVYLYSNKFFHNLSP
;
A
#
# COMPACT_ATOMS: atom_id res chain seq x y z
N MET A 1 23.13 10.85 5.85
CA MET A 1 22.27 11.50 6.86
C MET A 1 21.62 10.42 7.70
N ASP A 2 21.58 10.62 9.03
CA ASP A 2 20.87 9.74 9.96
C ASP A 2 19.35 9.81 9.69
N THR A 3 18.67 8.67 9.64
CA THR A 3 17.20 8.56 9.47
C THR A 3 16.39 9.39 10.47
N LYS A 4 16.99 9.76 11.61
CA LYS A 4 16.39 10.64 12.61
C LYS A 4 16.26 12.08 12.09
N GLN A 5 17.29 12.59 11.41
CA GLN A 5 17.37 13.96 10.90
C GLN A 5 16.39 14.23 9.75
N VAL A 6 16.13 13.21 8.90
CA VAL A 6 15.15 13.28 7.80
C VAL A 6 13.70 13.39 8.32
N ARG A 7 13.38 12.70 9.42
CA ARG A 7 12.05 12.77 10.03
C ARG A 7 11.78 14.12 10.70
N ASP A 8 12.80 14.76 11.23
CA ASP A 8 12.68 16.05 11.92
C ASP A 8 12.39 17.21 10.94
N GLU A 9 12.77 17.08 9.66
CA GLU A 9 12.39 18.05 8.61
C GLU A 9 10.94 17.86 8.11
N GLY A 10 10.25 16.79 8.52
CA GLY A 10 8.88 16.49 8.05
C GLY A 10 8.78 16.11 6.57
N LEU A 11 9.92 15.91 5.89
CA LEU A 11 10.01 15.54 4.47
C LEU A 11 10.39 14.06 4.35
N ASP A 12 9.59 13.26 3.64
CA ASP A 12 9.88 11.86 3.32
C ASP A 12 11.03 11.75 2.29
N LYS A 13 12.24 12.19 2.65
CA LYS A 13 13.42 12.15 1.76
C LYS A 13 14.01 10.74 1.69
N PHE A 14 13.38 9.88 0.89
CA PHE A 14 13.88 8.55 0.55
C PHE A 14 14.03 8.45 -0.97
N TYR A 15 15.26 8.54 -1.45
CA TYR A 15 15.55 8.49 -2.88
C TYR A 15 15.61 7.06 -3.36
N THR A 16 14.97 6.78 -4.50
CA THR A 16 15.06 5.47 -5.16
C THR A 16 16.44 5.34 -5.80
N LYS A 17 17.13 4.22 -5.59
CA LYS A 17 18.47 4.01 -6.15
C LYS A 17 18.45 3.91 -7.67
N PRO A 18 19.51 4.37 -8.38
CA PRO A 18 19.55 4.39 -9.84
C PRO A 18 19.23 3.05 -10.52
N GLU A 19 19.73 1.92 -9.98
CA GLU A 19 19.46 0.59 -10.52
C GLU A 19 17.99 0.17 -10.39
N ILE A 20 17.31 0.62 -9.34
CA ILE A 20 15.88 0.37 -9.11
C ILE A 20 15.04 1.27 -10.01
N VAL A 21 15.45 2.52 -10.22
CA VAL A 21 14.84 3.41 -11.20
C VAL A 21 14.90 2.78 -12.59
N LYS A 22 16.06 2.28 -13.01
CA LYS A 22 16.23 1.63 -14.32
C LYS A 22 15.31 0.43 -14.50
N MET A 23 15.14 -0.37 -13.45
CA MET A 23 14.16 -1.46 -13.42
C MET A 23 12.74 -0.93 -13.64
N CYS A 24 12.31 0.10 -12.91
CA CYS A 24 10.98 0.71 -13.06
C CYS A 24 10.75 1.28 -14.47
N ILE A 25 11.71 2.05 -14.99
CA ILE A 25 11.67 2.64 -16.34
C ILE A 25 11.56 1.58 -17.43
N SER A 26 12.20 0.42 -17.25
CA SER A 26 12.11 -0.69 -18.21
C SER A 26 10.72 -1.30 -18.36
N ARG A 27 9.79 -1.01 -17.44
CA ARG A 27 8.39 -1.47 -17.49
C ARG A 27 7.51 -0.60 -18.38
N ILE A 28 7.97 0.60 -18.73
CA ILE A 28 7.30 1.46 -19.70
C ILE A 28 7.75 1.03 -21.10
N LYS A 29 6.83 0.44 -21.87
CA LYS A 29 7.12 -0.27 -23.13
C LYS A 29 7.47 0.67 -24.28
N ASP A 30 6.74 1.76 -24.42
CA ASP A 30 6.93 2.74 -25.48
C ASP A 30 6.94 4.14 -24.88
N TRP A 31 8.06 4.85 -25.04
CA TRP A 31 8.23 6.20 -24.54
C TRP A 31 7.80 7.27 -25.54
N SER A 32 7.68 6.90 -26.82
CA SER A 32 7.37 7.81 -27.92
C SER A 32 5.89 8.22 -27.97
N VAL A 33 5.02 7.46 -27.29
CA VAL A 33 3.58 7.76 -27.20
C VAL A 33 3.25 8.89 -26.23
N TRP A 34 4.19 9.28 -25.38
CA TRP A 34 3.97 10.30 -24.36
C TRP A 34 4.38 11.67 -24.88
N ASP A 35 3.39 12.56 -24.98
CA ASP A 35 3.60 13.95 -25.33
C ASP A 35 4.34 14.69 -24.20
N LEU A 36 4.13 14.28 -22.95
CA LEU A 36 4.83 14.82 -21.78
C LEU A 36 4.99 13.76 -20.69
N VAL A 37 6.19 13.67 -20.10
CA VAL A 37 6.46 12.84 -18.92
C VAL A 37 6.75 13.72 -17.71
N ILE A 38 6.04 13.52 -16.61
CA ILE A 38 6.18 14.32 -15.40
C ILE A 38 6.77 13.44 -14.29
N GLU A 39 7.79 13.94 -13.61
CA GLU A 39 8.16 13.44 -12.28
C GLU A 39 7.70 14.44 -11.20
N PRO A 40 6.72 14.06 -10.35
CA PRO A 40 6.01 15.02 -9.51
C PRO A 40 6.72 15.37 -8.19
N SER A 41 7.80 14.65 -7.86
CA SER A 41 8.54 14.82 -6.60
C SER A 41 9.98 14.34 -6.79
N ALA A 42 10.67 15.00 -7.71
CA ALA A 42 11.91 14.53 -8.29
C ALA A 42 13.10 14.52 -7.32
N GLY A 43 13.05 15.29 -6.23
CA GLY A 43 14.07 15.29 -5.18
C GLY A 43 15.48 15.46 -5.71
N SER A 44 16.27 14.38 -5.67
CA SER A 44 17.65 14.32 -6.17
C SER A 44 17.78 14.12 -7.69
N GLY A 45 16.69 13.89 -8.40
CA GLY A 45 16.66 13.70 -9.86
C GLY A 45 16.90 12.28 -10.36
N ASN A 46 17.04 11.28 -9.47
CA ASN A 46 17.43 9.92 -9.88
C ASN A 46 16.49 9.29 -10.93
N PHE A 47 15.17 9.53 -10.79
CA PHE A 47 14.18 9.13 -11.80
C PHE A 47 14.26 10.05 -13.01
N PHE A 48 14.19 11.37 -12.79
CA PHE A 48 14.11 12.42 -13.80
C PHE A 48 15.21 12.29 -14.85
N GLU A 49 16.45 12.12 -14.39
CA GLU A 49 17.63 12.01 -15.25
C GLU A 49 17.55 10.78 -16.17
N GLN A 50 16.97 9.69 -15.70
CA GLN A 50 16.89 8.42 -16.45
C GLN A 50 15.66 8.32 -17.36
N ILE A 51 14.67 9.23 -17.23
CA ILE A 51 13.53 9.29 -18.16
C ILE A 51 14.06 9.55 -19.58
N PRO A 52 13.82 8.64 -20.54
CA PRO A 52 14.38 8.76 -21.89
C PRO A 52 13.60 9.72 -22.79
N ASN A 53 12.38 10.11 -22.39
CA ASN A 53 11.58 11.08 -23.15
C ASN A 53 12.23 12.47 -23.08
N THR A 54 12.32 13.14 -24.23
CA THR A 54 12.91 14.47 -24.35
C THR A 54 12.00 15.56 -23.79
N ASN A 55 10.68 15.40 -23.92
CA ASN A 55 9.69 16.27 -23.29
C ASN A 55 9.32 15.74 -21.90
N LYS A 56 10.18 16.07 -20.93
CA LYS A 56 9.99 15.70 -19.53
C LYS A 56 10.04 16.90 -18.61
N TYR A 57 9.29 16.84 -17.51
CA TYR A 57 9.17 17.92 -16.55
C TYR A 57 9.29 17.40 -15.12
N GLY A 58 10.34 17.83 -14.41
CA GLY A 58 10.60 17.46 -13.03
C GLY A 58 10.16 18.57 -12.07
N LEU A 59 9.45 18.19 -11.02
CA LEU A 59 8.92 19.08 -9.97
C LEU A 59 9.39 18.61 -8.60
N ASP A 60 9.71 19.53 -7.71
CA ASP A 60 9.87 19.24 -6.28
C ASP A 60 9.66 20.51 -5.44
N ILE A 61 9.18 20.38 -4.19
CA ILE A 61 9.03 21.52 -3.28
C ILE A 61 10.40 22.04 -2.80
N LYS A 62 11.40 21.16 -2.73
CA LYS A 62 12.77 21.43 -2.29
C LYS A 62 13.75 20.62 -3.16
N PRO A 63 13.89 20.95 -4.46
CA PRO A 63 14.77 20.22 -5.36
C PRO A 63 16.23 20.29 -4.92
N GLU A 64 16.98 19.22 -5.17
CA GLU A 64 18.43 19.17 -4.93
C GLU A 64 19.26 19.31 -6.23
N CYS A 65 18.58 19.55 -7.36
CA CYS A 65 19.19 19.75 -8.68
C CYS A 65 18.54 20.94 -9.40
N ASP A 66 19.35 21.75 -10.09
CA ASP A 66 18.92 22.97 -10.80
C ASP A 66 18.00 22.69 -12.00
N THR A 67 17.99 21.44 -12.51
CA THR A 67 17.12 21.03 -13.63
C THR A 67 15.69 20.73 -13.22
N ILE A 68 15.41 20.67 -11.91
CA ILE A 68 14.08 20.37 -11.35
C ILE A 68 13.41 21.68 -10.93
N HIS A 69 12.16 21.86 -11.32
CA HIS A 69 11.40 23.06 -11.01
C HIS A 69 10.94 23.04 -9.56
N LYS A 70 11.26 24.10 -8.83
CA LYS A 70 10.80 24.28 -7.45
C LYS A 70 9.32 24.68 -7.41
N MET A 71 8.43 23.76 -7.08
CA MET A 71 6.98 23.97 -7.09
C MET A 71 6.27 22.85 -6.31
N ASP A 72 5.12 23.16 -5.70
CA ASP A 72 4.23 22.14 -5.16
C ASP A 72 3.48 21.44 -6.30
N PHE A 73 3.60 20.12 -6.39
CA PHE A 73 2.90 19.34 -7.41
C PHE A 73 1.38 19.53 -7.39
N PHE A 74 0.79 19.79 -6.22
CA PHE A 74 -0.65 20.04 -6.12
C PHE A 74 -1.09 21.37 -6.75
N GLU A 75 -0.16 22.28 -7.00
CA GLU A 75 -0.41 23.54 -7.72
C GLU A 75 -0.10 23.41 -9.23
N TYR A 76 0.52 22.30 -9.65
CA TYR A 76 0.88 22.07 -11.03
C TYR A 76 -0.32 21.58 -11.86
N THR A 77 -0.47 22.15 -13.05
CA THR A 77 -1.33 21.65 -14.14
C THR A 77 -0.52 21.71 -15.44
N PRO A 78 -0.51 20.65 -16.26
CA PRO A 78 0.24 20.63 -17.51
C PRO A 78 -0.30 21.69 -18.49
N PRO A 79 0.58 22.44 -19.19
CA PRO A 79 0.16 23.50 -20.10
C PRO A 79 -0.26 23.00 -21.49
N ILE A 80 -0.25 21.68 -21.72
CA ILE A 80 -0.59 21.06 -23.00
C ILE A 80 -1.78 20.11 -22.82
N SER A 81 -2.43 19.78 -23.94
CA SER A 81 -3.29 18.61 -24.04
C SER A 81 -2.54 17.51 -24.79
N GLY A 82 -2.70 16.25 -24.39
CA GLY A 82 -1.97 15.13 -24.99
C GLY A 82 -1.85 13.96 -24.01
N LYS A 83 -1.18 12.89 -24.44
CA LYS A 83 -0.91 11.71 -23.63
C LYS A 83 0.21 11.98 -22.64
N MET A 84 -0.10 11.90 -21.35
CA MET A 84 0.83 12.17 -20.28
C MET A 84 1.06 10.95 -19.39
N LEU A 85 2.33 10.78 -19.04
CA LEU A 85 2.79 9.81 -18.05
C LEU A 85 3.31 10.56 -16.83
N VAL A 86 2.80 10.21 -15.65
CA VAL A 86 3.37 10.65 -14.38
C VAL A 86 4.12 9.49 -13.76
N ILE A 87 5.44 9.62 -13.59
CA ILE A 87 6.31 8.54 -13.09
C ILE A 87 7.24 9.03 -11.99
N GLY A 88 7.45 8.21 -10.96
CA GLY A 88 8.42 8.53 -9.91
C GLY A 88 8.18 7.82 -8.58
N ASN A 89 8.73 8.38 -7.51
CA ASN A 89 8.56 7.92 -6.14
C ASN A 89 7.91 9.04 -5.30
N PRO A 90 6.56 9.14 -5.28
CA PRO A 90 5.88 10.19 -4.51
C PRO A 90 6.14 10.03 -3.00
N PRO A 91 6.10 11.12 -2.22
CA PRO A 91 6.18 11.02 -0.77
C PRO A 91 4.98 10.24 -0.22
N PHE A 92 5.22 9.34 0.73
CA PHE A 92 4.22 8.36 1.15
C PHE A 92 3.21 8.96 2.13
N GLY A 93 3.68 9.76 3.09
CA GLY A 93 2.85 10.30 4.16
C GLY A 93 2.36 9.22 5.14
N LYS A 94 1.60 9.65 6.15
CA LYS A 94 1.04 8.72 7.15
C LYS A 94 0.03 7.79 6.49
N ASN A 95 0.20 6.48 6.67
CA ASN A 95 -0.69 5.46 6.10
C ASN A 95 -0.92 5.61 4.59
N SER A 96 0.10 6.00 3.82
CA SER A 96 0.05 6.19 2.36
C SER A 96 -0.86 7.34 1.88
N THR A 97 -1.37 8.17 2.79
CA THR A 97 -2.36 9.22 2.45
C THR A 97 -1.81 10.27 1.48
N LEU A 98 -0.52 10.56 1.50
CA LEU A 98 0.06 11.56 0.62
C LEU A 98 0.26 11.00 -0.79
N ALA A 99 0.76 9.77 -0.91
CA ALA A 99 0.88 9.10 -2.21
C ALA A 99 -0.49 8.94 -2.91
N VAL A 100 -1.57 8.66 -2.16
CA VAL A 100 -2.94 8.63 -2.70
C VAL A 100 -3.35 10.00 -3.27
N LYS A 101 -3.02 11.10 -2.58
CA LYS A 101 -3.28 12.45 -3.07
C LYS A 101 -2.48 12.76 -4.34
N PHE A 102 -1.20 12.41 -4.38
CA PHE A 102 -0.35 12.55 -5.58
C PHE A 102 -0.97 11.80 -6.77
N PHE A 103 -1.40 10.56 -6.55
CA PHE A 103 -2.07 9.76 -7.57
C PHE A 103 -3.33 10.46 -8.09
N ASN A 104 -4.24 10.87 -7.20
CA ASN A 104 -5.49 11.48 -7.60
C ASN A 104 -5.33 12.88 -8.21
N HIS A 105 -4.26 13.61 -7.85
CA HIS A 105 -3.92 14.87 -8.51
C HIS A 105 -3.46 14.63 -9.95
N ALA A 106 -2.56 13.67 -10.16
CA ALA A 106 -2.13 13.25 -11.49
C ALA A 106 -3.30 12.73 -12.35
N ALA A 107 -4.24 11.99 -11.75
CA ALA A 107 -5.38 11.39 -12.44
C ALA A 107 -6.32 12.40 -13.13
N GLN A 108 -6.30 13.66 -12.69
CA GLN A 108 -7.10 14.73 -13.28
C GLN A 108 -6.76 14.99 -14.75
N TRP A 109 -5.50 14.77 -15.15
CA TRP A 109 -5.00 15.16 -16.47
C TRP A 109 -4.08 14.12 -17.13
N ALA A 110 -3.61 13.10 -16.41
CA ALA A 110 -2.76 12.06 -16.97
C ALA A 110 -3.56 10.89 -17.57
N GLU A 111 -2.93 10.16 -18.50
CA GLU A 111 -3.43 8.90 -19.05
C GLU A 111 -2.75 7.69 -18.40
N CYS A 112 -1.55 7.88 -17.84
CA CYS A 112 -0.82 6.83 -17.15
C CYS A 112 -0.09 7.36 -15.91
N ILE A 113 -0.12 6.57 -14.84
CA ILE A 113 0.55 6.86 -13.57
C ILE A 113 1.38 5.64 -13.19
N ALA A 114 2.68 5.83 -13.02
CA ALA A 114 3.65 4.77 -12.73
C ALA A 114 4.46 5.11 -11.48
N PHE A 115 4.11 4.56 -10.32
CA PHE A 115 4.73 4.95 -9.06
C PHE A 115 5.42 3.82 -8.32
N VAL A 116 6.53 4.17 -7.66
CA VAL A 116 7.05 3.44 -6.50
C VAL A 116 6.25 3.86 -5.28
N ILE A 117 5.53 2.91 -4.67
CA ILE A 117 4.57 3.17 -3.58
C ILE A 117 4.59 2.04 -2.56
N PRO A 118 4.13 2.26 -1.31
CA PRO A 118 4.06 1.20 -0.32
C PRO A 118 3.12 0.07 -0.77
N ARG A 119 3.44 -1.19 -0.42
CA ARG A 119 2.61 -2.37 -0.80
C ARG A 119 1.17 -2.31 -0.28
N THR A 120 0.85 -1.39 0.64
CA THR A 120 -0.54 -1.12 1.03
C THR A 120 -1.44 -0.72 -0.15
N PHE A 121 -0.88 -0.21 -1.25
CA PHE A 121 -1.64 0.06 -2.49
C PHE A 121 -2.23 -1.18 -3.16
N ARG A 122 -1.78 -2.39 -2.79
CA ARG A 122 -2.42 -3.65 -3.21
C ARG A 122 -3.72 -3.93 -2.45
N ARG A 123 -3.98 -3.23 -1.34
CA ARG A 123 -5.20 -3.41 -0.55
C ARG A 123 -6.37 -2.70 -1.21
N VAL A 124 -7.49 -3.41 -1.29
CA VAL A 124 -8.78 -2.89 -1.75
C VAL A 124 -9.13 -1.54 -1.12
N SER A 125 -8.90 -1.40 0.19
CA SER A 125 -9.20 -0.16 0.91
C SER A 125 -8.41 1.06 0.42
N ILE A 126 -7.20 0.86 -0.11
CA ILE A 126 -6.41 1.93 -0.75
C ILE A 126 -6.83 2.11 -2.20
N GLN A 127 -7.01 1.01 -2.96
CA GLN A 127 -7.41 1.10 -4.37
C GLN A 127 -8.77 1.78 -4.60
N ASN A 128 -9.70 1.64 -3.65
CA ASN A 128 -10.98 2.36 -3.66
C ASN A 128 -10.85 3.87 -3.41
N GLN A 129 -9.72 4.33 -2.87
CA GLN A 129 -9.43 5.76 -2.71
C GLN A 129 -8.78 6.38 -3.95
N LEU A 130 -8.25 5.55 -4.86
CA LEU A 130 -7.68 5.99 -6.13
C LEU A 130 -8.80 6.29 -7.12
N ASP A 131 -8.55 7.21 -8.06
CA ASP A 131 -9.49 7.50 -9.14
C ASP A 131 -9.93 6.20 -9.85
N LEU A 132 -11.24 6.00 -9.92
CA LEU A 132 -11.81 4.75 -10.43
C LEU A 132 -11.64 4.59 -11.95
N SER A 133 -11.29 5.65 -12.68
CA SER A 133 -10.97 5.55 -14.12
C SER A 133 -9.62 4.89 -14.38
N PHE A 134 -8.74 4.75 -13.39
CA PHE A 134 -7.43 4.15 -13.56
C PHE A 134 -7.44 2.66 -13.21
N HIS A 135 -6.87 1.83 -14.08
CA HIS A 135 -6.79 0.38 -13.91
C HIS A 135 -5.34 -0.06 -13.76
N LEU A 136 -5.08 -0.95 -12.81
CA LEU A 136 -3.76 -1.52 -12.57
C LEU A 136 -3.39 -2.46 -13.73
N VAL A 137 -2.35 -2.12 -14.48
CA VAL A 137 -1.86 -2.92 -15.62
C VAL A 137 -0.52 -3.61 -15.34
N HIS A 138 0.19 -3.15 -14.32
CA HIS A 138 1.44 -3.75 -13.88
C HIS A 138 1.64 -3.55 -12.38
N ASP A 139 2.07 -4.60 -11.69
CA ASP A 139 2.47 -4.59 -10.29
C ASP A 139 3.73 -5.45 -10.13
N GLU A 140 4.76 -4.88 -9.50
CA GLU A 140 6.02 -5.56 -9.24
C GLU A 140 6.57 -5.19 -7.85
N ASP A 141 7.17 -6.15 -7.16
CA ASP A 141 7.84 -5.91 -5.89
C ASP A 141 9.11 -5.06 -6.07
N ILE A 142 9.29 -4.04 -5.22
CA ILE A 142 10.60 -3.40 -5.07
C ILE A 142 11.45 -4.24 -4.12
N PRO A 143 12.70 -4.61 -4.50
CA PRO A 143 13.59 -5.37 -3.65
C PRO A 143 13.83 -4.72 -2.28
N ILE A 144 13.67 -5.50 -1.21
CA ILE A 144 13.96 -5.03 0.16
C ILE A 144 15.44 -5.27 0.52
N LYS A 145 16.07 -6.28 -0.08
CA LYS A 145 17.45 -6.69 0.17
C LYS A 145 18.20 -6.92 -1.16
N PRO A 146 19.30 -6.18 -1.42
CA PRO A 146 19.75 -4.99 -0.68
C PRO A 146 18.67 -3.88 -0.69
N CYS A 147 18.74 -2.92 0.24
CA CYS A 147 17.74 -1.85 0.33
C CYS A 147 17.70 -1.04 -0.97
N SER A 148 16.50 -0.78 -1.49
CA SER A 148 16.27 -0.03 -2.74
C SER A 148 16.31 1.49 -2.61
N PHE A 149 16.46 2.02 -1.40
CA PHE A 149 16.34 3.45 -1.10
C PHE A 149 17.56 4.00 -0.37
N VAL A 150 17.79 5.31 -0.51
CA VAL A 150 18.81 6.08 0.19
C VAL A 150 18.17 7.31 0.84
N PRO A 151 18.29 7.52 2.16
CA PRO A 151 18.87 6.62 3.14
C PRO A 151 18.09 5.30 3.27
N ASN A 152 18.72 4.27 3.84
CA ASN A 152 18.09 2.96 3.97
C ASN A 152 16.78 3.05 4.77
N MET A 153 15.74 2.43 4.24
CA MET A 153 14.44 2.27 4.91
C MET A 153 13.95 0.83 4.78
N SER A 154 13.11 0.40 5.72
CA SER A 154 12.52 -0.94 5.76
C SER A 154 11.08 -1.00 5.26
N VAL A 155 10.62 0.06 4.57
CA VAL A 155 9.27 0.06 4.02
C VAL A 155 9.20 -0.89 2.83
N LYS A 156 8.18 -1.75 2.82
CA LYS A 156 7.91 -2.61 1.68
C LYS A 156 7.21 -1.80 0.61
N CYS A 157 7.84 -1.67 -0.54
CA CYS A 157 7.30 -0.97 -1.69
C CYS A 157 7.03 -1.94 -2.85
N CYS A 158 6.21 -1.48 -3.78
CA CYS A 158 5.96 -2.04 -5.08
C CYS A 158 6.06 -0.90 -6.12
N PHE A 159 6.36 -1.27 -7.36
CA PHE A 159 6.16 -0.40 -8.51
C PHE A 159 4.85 -0.81 -9.18
N GLN A 160 3.97 0.16 -9.39
CA GLN A 160 2.71 -0.07 -10.08
C GLN A 160 2.55 0.87 -11.27
N VAL A 161 1.99 0.36 -12.36
CA VAL A 161 1.57 1.15 -13.52
C VAL A 161 0.05 1.05 -13.63
N TRP A 162 -0.57 2.22 -13.70
CA TRP A 162 -2.01 2.39 -13.80
C TRP A 162 -2.34 3.18 -15.06
N GLU A 163 -3.28 2.69 -15.85
CA GLU A 163 -3.71 3.33 -17.10
C GLU A 163 -5.16 3.78 -16.98
N LYS A 164 -5.44 4.99 -17.46
CA LYS A 164 -6.79 5.55 -17.52
C LYS A 164 -7.59 4.82 -18.59
N GLN A 165 -8.83 4.47 -18.26
CA GLN A 165 -9.78 3.86 -19.17
C GLN A 165 -11.11 4.63 -19.13
N ASP A 166 -11.89 4.48 -20.20
CA ASP A 166 -13.21 5.09 -20.32
C ASP A 166 -14.21 4.52 -19.31
N THR A 167 -14.04 3.24 -18.95
CA THR A 167 -14.87 2.57 -17.96
C THR A 167 -14.25 2.66 -16.58
N LYS A 168 -15.02 3.13 -15.60
CA LYS A 168 -14.60 3.15 -14.19
C LYS A 168 -14.64 1.74 -13.60
N ARG A 169 -13.66 1.43 -12.76
CA ARG A 169 -13.69 0.29 -11.83
C ARG A 169 -14.85 0.43 -10.86
N GLU A 170 -15.35 -0.71 -10.37
CA GLU A 170 -16.28 -0.74 -9.26
C GLU A 170 -15.55 -0.51 -7.92
N CYS A 171 -16.26 0.08 -6.97
CA CYS A 171 -15.76 0.21 -5.61
C CYS A 171 -16.03 -1.09 -4.84
N VAL A 172 -14.98 -1.81 -4.49
CA VAL A 172 -15.09 -3.14 -3.88
C VAL A 172 -15.41 -3.01 -2.39
N GLN A 173 -16.53 -3.59 -1.96
CA GLN A 173 -16.90 -3.62 -0.54
C GLN A 173 -16.63 -5.01 0.03
N LEU A 174 -15.60 -5.10 0.88
CA LEU A 174 -15.28 -6.36 1.54
C LEU A 174 -16.16 -6.57 2.78
N PRO A 175 -16.70 -7.78 3.01
CA PRO A 175 -17.49 -8.10 4.19
C PRO A 175 -16.64 -7.99 5.45
N THR A 176 -17.24 -7.62 6.58
CA THR A 176 -16.53 -7.48 7.88
C THR A 176 -17.01 -8.46 8.94
N THR A 177 -18.01 -9.28 8.59
CA THR A 177 -18.64 -10.29 9.44
C THR A 177 -18.84 -11.58 8.65
N HIS A 178 -19.03 -12.70 9.34
CA HIS A 178 -19.31 -13.99 8.72
C HIS A 178 -20.23 -14.82 9.62
N ALA A 179 -21.04 -15.71 9.06
CA ALA A 179 -21.97 -16.53 9.86
C ALA A 179 -21.23 -17.51 10.80
N ASP A 180 -20.11 -18.06 10.36
CA ASP A 180 -19.35 -19.08 11.10
C ASP A 180 -18.65 -18.56 12.38
N TRP A 181 -18.46 -17.25 12.56
CA TRP A 181 -17.84 -16.70 13.77
C TRP A 181 -18.16 -15.23 14.02
N ASP A 182 -17.99 -14.81 15.27
CA ASP A 182 -18.00 -13.43 15.69
C ASP A 182 -16.60 -12.94 16.07
N PHE A 183 -16.30 -11.69 15.70
CA PHE A 183 -15.14 -10.97 16.23
C PHE A 183 -15.50 -10.32 17.56
N LEU A 184 -14.98 -10.84 18.67
CA LEU A 184 -15.21 -10.25 19.97
C LEU A 184 -14.54 -8.86 20.08
N PRO A 185 -15.21 -7.87 20.69
CA PRO A 185 -14.57 -6.60 21.02
C PRO A 185 -13.46 -6.83 22.04
N PHE A 186 -12.60 -5.83 22.29
CA PHE A 186 -11.64 -5.95 23.37
C PHE A 186 -12.32 -5.89 24.74
N GLY A 187 -11.65 -6.45 25.76
CA GLY A 187 -12.03 -6.29 27.15
C GLY A 187 -11.84 -4.85 27.66
N PRO A 188 -12.14 -4.60 28.94
CA PRO A 188 -11.97 -3.29 29.57
C PRO A 188 -10.50 -2.82 29.49
N LYS A 189 -10.27 -1.55 29.83
CA LYS A 189 -8.91 -1.03 29.87
C LYS A 189 -8.23 -1.35 31.20
N ASP A 190 -6.95 -1.67 31.14
CA ASP A 190 -6.09 -1.82 32.31
C ASP A 190 -5.66 -0.46 32.90
N ASP A 191 -4.89 -0.51 33.99
CA ASP A 191 -4.35 0.67 34.69
C ASP A 191 -3.44 1.54 33.80
N LYS A 192 -2.97 1.00 32.67
CA LYS A 192 -2.15 1.69 31.66
C LYS A 192 -2.99 2.16 30.45
N ASN A 193 -4.31 2.17 30.59
CA ASN A 193 -5.27 2.57 29.57
C ASN A 193 -5.13 1.73 28.27
N GLN A 194 -4.62 0.50 28.37
CA GLN A 194 -4.58 -0.47 27.27
C GLN A 194 -5.76 -1.42 27.36
N PRO A 195 -6.35 -1.82 26.21
CA PRO A 195 -7.38 -2.86 26.22
C PRO A 195 -6.83 -4.18 26.77
N THR A 196 -7.67 -4.94 27.47
CA THR A 196 -7.41 -6.32 27.90
C THR A 196 -8.01 -7.34 26.92
N PRO A 197 -7.58 -8.61 26.97
CA PRO A 197 -8.26 -9.69 26.27
C PRO A 197 -9.76 -9.74 26.61
N PRO A 198 -10.64 -10.06 25.65
CA PRO A 198 -12.04 -10.31 25.95
C PRO A 198 -12.27 -11.67 26.60
N ASP A 199 -13.34 -11.75 27.38
CA ASP A 199 -13.86 -13.01 27.88
C ASP A 199 -14.63 -13.78 26.80
N GLY A 200 -14.60 -15.11 26.90
CA GLY A 200 -15.45 -15.99 26.08
C GLY A 200 -14.95 -16.30 24.68
N ALA A 201 -13.77 -15.79 24.27
CA ALA A 201 -13.12 -16.18 23.02
C ALA A 201 -12.80 -17.68 23.02
N ASP A 202 -13.11 -18.37 21.92
CA ASP A 202 -12.77 -19.79 21.78
C ASP A 202 -11.29 -19.96 21.38
N PHE A 203 -10.75 -19.00 20.61
CA PHE A 203 -9.33 -18.90 20.27
C PHE A 203 -8.99 -17.48 19.78
N ALA A 204 -7.70 -17.20 19.64
CA ALA A 204 -7.18 -15.96 19.07
C ALA A 204 -6.38 -16.25 17.79
N LEU A 205 -6.58 -15.46 16.74
CA LEU A 205 -5.86 -15.55 15.46
C LEU A 205 -4.95 -14.33 15.29
N LEU A 206 -3.65 -14.56 15.05
CA LEU A 206 -2.67 -13.47 14.99
C LEU A 206 -2.98 -12.55 13.80
N ALA A 207 -3.31 -11.30 14.10
CA ALA A 207 -3.71 -10.30 13.11
C ALA A 207 -2.55 -9.38 12.71
N TYR A 208 -1.59 -9.13 13.60
CA TYR A 208 -0.47 -8.22 13.38
C TYR A 208 0.85 -8.85 13.85
N GLY A 209 1.82 -8.98 12.94
CA GLY A 209 3.12 -9.61 13.23
C GLY A 209 3.53 -10.63 12.18
N GLY A 210 4.74 -11.19 12.32
CA GLY A 210 5.38 -11.99 11.25
C GLY A 210 4.74 -13.34 10.92
N LYS A 211 3.72 -13.79 11.66
CA LYS A 211 3.04 -15.09 11.45
C LYS A 211 1.51 -14.92 11.45
N CYS A 212 1.00 -13.96 10.67
CA CYS A 212 -0.45 -13.74 10.55
C CYS A 212 -1.16 -15.06 10.23
N GLY A 213 -2.31 -15.29 10.85
CA GLY A 213 -3.03 -16.57 10.75
C GLY A 213 -2.69 -17.61 11.83
N ARG A 214 -1.61 -17.42 12.61
CA ARG A 214 -1.31 -18.31 13.75
C ARG A 214 -2.46 -18.30 14.75
N ILE A 215 -2.91 -19.49 15.16
CA ILE A 215 -3.96 -19.67 16.16
C ILE A 215 -3.34 -19.95 17.54
N GLU A 216 -3.87 -19.31 18.58
CA GLU A 216 -3.60 -19.62 19.98
C GLU A 216 -4.92 -20.02 20.66
N THR A 217 -4.88 -21.10 21.44
CA THR A 217 -6.04 -21.68 22.13
C THR A 217 -5.90 -21.69 23.64
N THR A 218 -4.71 -21.38 24.16
CA THR A 218 -4.41 -21.38 25.60
C THR A 218 -3.68 -20.11 25.98
N GLY A 219 -3.76 -19.71 27.26
CA GLY A 219 -3.13 -18.50 27.75
C GLY A 219 -3.64 -17.22 27.07
N LEU A 220 -4.90 -17.24 26.62
CA LEU A 220 -5.55 -16.15 25.91
C LEU A 220 -5.48 -14.83 26.71
N GLU A 221 -5.64 -14.92 28.03
CA GLU A 221 -5.56 -13.82 28.99
C GLU A 221 -4.20 -13.10 29.01
N LYS A 222 -3.14 -13.73 28.47
CA LYS A 222 -1.77 -13.18 28.43
C LYS A 222 -1.44 -12.51 27.10
N LEU A 223 -2.29 -12.66 26.09
CA LEU A 223 -2.03 -12.11 24.75
C LEU A 223 -2.25 -10.60 24.71
N ARG A 224 -1.45 -9.89 23.90
CA ARG A 224 -1.61 -8.44 23.67
C ARG A 224 -2.82 -8.16 22.78
N PRO A 225 -3.91 -7.52 23.26
CA PRO A 225 -5.19 -7.56 22.55
C PRO A 225 -5.20 -6.99 21.15
N LYS A 226 -4.44 -5.90 20.92
CA LYS A 226 -4.34 -5.25 19.61
C LYS A 226 -3.61 -6.08 18.54
N SER A 227 -2.97 -7.18 18.91
CA SER A 227 -2.23 -8.04 17.96
C SER A 227 -3.07 -9.17 17.37
N TRP A 228 -4.28 -9.41 17.88
CA TRP A 228 -5.07 -10.60 17.58
C TRP A 228 -6.50 -10.26 17.16
N HIS A 229 -7.06 -11.09 16.29
CA HIS A 229 -8.50 -11.22 16.15
C HIS A 229 -8.98 -12.22 17.21
N TRP A 230 -9.96 -11.80 18.00
CA TRP A 230 -10.56 -12.60 19.06
C TRP A 230 -11.82 -13.27 18.51
N ILE A 231 -11.84 -14.60 18.45
CA ILE A 231 -12.84 -15.34 17.69
C ILE A 231 -13.76 -16.10 18.64
N LYS A 232 -15.08 -15.90 18.47
CA LYS A 232 -16.12 -16.78 19.00
C LYS A 232 -16.72 -17.57 17.85
N SER A 233 -16.63 -18.89 17.90
CA SER A 233 -17.12 -19.78 16.85
C SER A 233 -18.63 -19.98 16.96
N ASN A 234 -19.33 -19.88 15.83
CA ASN A 234 -20.74 -20.23 15.69
C ASN A 234 -20.94 -21.62 15.06
N ILE A 235 -19.83 -22.28 14.70
CA ILE A 235 -19.78 -23.67 14.26
C ILE A 235 -18.88 -24.49 15.19
N ASN A 236 -18.65 -25.77 14.89
CA ASN A 236 -17.66 -26.58 15.60
C ASN A 236 -16.27 -25.90 15.56
N VAL A 237 -15.71 -25.62 16.75
CA VAL A 237 -14.47 -24.84 16.92
C VAL A 237 -13.28 -25.48 16.18
N ASP A 238 -13.14 -26.80 16.23
CA ASP A 238 -12.05 -27.51 15.55
C ASP A 238 -12.16 -27.41 14.03
N THR A 239 -13.39 -27.49 13.50
CA THR A 239 -13.66 -27.28 12.08
C THR A 239 -13.26 -25.86 11.64
N LEU A 240 -13.62 -24.84 12.42
CA LEU A 240 -13.28 -23.45 12.09
C LEU A 240 -11.75 -23.22 12.11
N LYS A 241 -11.05 -23.74 13.13
CA LYS A 241 -9.58 -23.64 13.22
C LYS A 241 -8.90 -24.31 12.02
N GLN A 242 -9.29 -25.54 11.69
CA GLN A 242 -8.74 -26.25 10.52
C GLN A 242 -8.94 -25.46 9.23
N ARG A 243 -10.12 -24.84 9.06
CA ARG A 243 -10.37 -23.96 7.90
C ARG A 243 -9.42 -22.77 7.87
N PHE A 244 -9.27 -22.05 9.00
CA PHE A 244 -8.34 -20.92 9.12
C PHE A 244 -6.88 -21.30 8.86
N GLU A 245 -6.43 -22.46 9.34
CA GLU A 245 -5.05 -22.94 9.15
C GLU A 245 -4.69 -23.19 7.68
N THR A 246 -5.69 -23.46 6.85
CA THR A 246 -5.47 -23.72 5.42
C THR A 246 -5.51 -22.46 4.56
N LEU A 247 -5.86 -21.29 5.10
CA LEU A 247 -5.91 -20.06 4.33
C LEU A 247 -4.51 -19.60 3.89
N ASP A 248 -4.44 -18.97 2.72
CA ASP A 248 -3.23 -18.25 2.31
C ASP A 248 -3.22 -16.84 2.90
N TYR A 249 -2.30 -16.58 3.82
CA TYR A 249 -2.12 -15.27 4.46
C TYR A 249 -1.08 -14.39 3.77
N SER A 250 -0.67 -14.70 2.52
CA SER A 250 0.28 -13.89 1.74
C SER A 250 -0.14 -12.42 1.63
N ILE A 251 -1.45 -12.14 1.54
CA ILE A 251 -1.98 -10.77 1.55
C ILE A 251 -1.54 -9.98 2.79
N SER A 252 -1.26 -10.64 3.92
CA SER A 252 -0.79 -9.97 5.14
C SER A 252 0.54 -9.22 4.94
N GLU A 253 1.29 -9.56 3.89
CA GLU A 253 2.54 -8.91 3.55
C GLU A 253 2.36 -7.57 2.84
N ASP A 254 1.17 -7.30 2.27
CA ASP A 254 0.81 -6.07 1.56
C ASP A 254 0.57 -4.93 2.56
N THR A 255 1.66 -4.53 3.19
CA THR A 255 1.75 -3.56 4.27
C THR A 255 3.04 -2.78 4.12
N ALA A 256 3.07 -1.55 4.65
CA ALA A 256 4.28 -0.74 4.58
C ALA A 256 5.39 -1.29 5.48
N ARG A 257 5.07 -1.91 6.62
CA ARG A 257 6.07 -2.36 7.60
C ARG A 257 5.73 -3.74 8.15
N GLN A 258 5.02 -3.78 9.28
CA GLN A 258 4.62 -5.02 9.93
C GLN A 258 3.47 -5.67 9.17
N ASN A 259 3.56 -6.99 8.94
CA ASN A 259 2.48 -7.76 8.34
C ASN A 259 1.20 -7.59 9.15
N SER A 260 0.08 -7.51 8.46
CA SER A 260 -1.23 -7.40 9.08
C SER A 260 -2.32 -8.00 8.23
N ILE A 261 -3.31 -8.61 8.86
CA ILE A 261 -4.55 -8.99 8.21
C ILE A 261 -5.74 -8.34 8.91
N GLY A 262 -6.49 -7.51 8.18
CA GLY A 262 -7.69 -6.86 8.70
C GLY A 262 -8.85 -7.85 8.85
N LYS A 263 -9.93 -7.42 9.53
CA LYS A 263 -11.15 -8.23 9.63
C LYS A 263 -11.72 -8.55 8.25
N SER A 264 -11.79 -7.53 7.38
CA SER A 264 -12.35 -7.67 6.05
C SER A 264 -11.55 -8.63 5.17
N ASP A 265 -10.22 -8.53 5.22
CA ASP A 265 -9.33 -9.45 4.49
C ASP A 265 -9.53 -10.89 4.98
N LEU A 266 -9.60 -11.11 6.30
CA LEU A 266 -9.79 -12.46 6.86
C LEU A 266 -11.13 -13.06 6.44
N VAL A 267 -12.22 -12.28 6.53
CA VAL A 267 -13.55 -12.72 6.08
C VAL A 267 -13.54 -13.04 4.59
N TYR A 268 -12.93 -12.17 3.77
CA TYR A 268 -12.83 -12.37 2.34
C TYR A 268 -12.05 -13.65 2.00
N LEU A 269 -10.87 -13.87 2.58
CA LEU A 269 -10.07 -15.09 2.36
C LEU A 269 -10.86 -16.35 2.71
N TYR A 270 -11.54 -16.35 3.85
CA TYR A 270 -12.35 -17.47 4.31
C TYR A 270 -13.52 -17.75 3.37
N SER A 271 -14.28 -16.71 3.03
CA SER A 271 -15.48 -16.81 2.19
C SER A 271 -15.14 -17.26 0.77
N ASN A 272 -14.07 -16.70 0.19
CA ASN A 272 -13.62 -17.05 -1.15
C ASN A 272 -13.18 -18.53 -1.22
N LYS A 273 -12.48 -19.02 -0.19
CA LYS A 273 -11.98 -20.40 -0.17
C LYS A 273 -13.07 -21.45 0.01
N PHE A 274 -14.02 -21.21 0.92
CA PHE A 274 -14.95 -22.26 1.38
C PHE A 274 -16.36 -22.13 0.82
N PHE A 275 -16.73 -20.97 0.29
CA PHE A 275 -18.10 -20.71 -0.12
C PHE A 275 -18.20 -20.20 -1.56
N HIS A 276 -17.08 -19.88 -2.24
CA HIS A 276 -17.06 -19.33 -3.61
C HIS A 276 -18.01 -18.13 -3.80
N ASN A 277 -18.30 -17.41 -2.71
CA ASN A 277 -19.42 -16.47 -2.64
C ASN A 277 -19.03 -15.03 -2.96
N LEU A 278 -17.76 -14.75 -3.30
CA LEU A 278 -17.30 -13.38 -3.50
C LEU A 278 -16.26 -13.34 -4.63
N SER A 279 -16.62 -12.72 -5.76
CA SER A 279 -15.61 -12.16 -6.66
C SER A 279 -15.01 -10.92 -5.99
N PRO A 280 -13.67 -10.72 -6.07
CA PRO A 280 -13.04 -9.49 -5.60
C PRO A 280 -13.59 -8.26 -6.33
#